data_AF-M3VH63-F1
#
_entry.id   AF-M3VH63-F1
#
_cell.length_a   1.000
_cell.length_b   1.000
_cell.length_c   1.000
_cell.angle_alpha   90.00
_cell.angle_beta   90.00
_cell.angle_gamma   90.00
#
_symmetry.space_group_name_H-M   'P 1'
#
loop_
_entity.id
_entity.type
_entity.pdbx_description
1 polymer ?
#
loop_
_entity_poly.entity_id
_entity_poly.type
_entity_poly.pdbx_seq_one_letter_code
_entity_poly.pdbx_strand_id
1 'polypeptide(L)'
;MDSTAHRIPRSRYLATREGLIIAPSGRPLKPWAGDRTGHLRVDIDLGRHFVHRLVMETFVGPCPSGMEVRHLNGEPADNRLENLAYGTRSENVLDSVAHGTYRNANSAKTHCPRGHEYVDSNVYIDPRGSRRCRACKAGEQ
;
A
#
# COMPACT_ATOMS: atom_id res chain seq x y z
N MET A 1 28.49 -7.99 -2.13
CA MET A 1 27.41 -7.45 -1.26
C MET A 1 27.75 -5.99 -1.05
N ASP A 2 27.48 -5.17 -2.06
CA ASP A 2 27.79 -3.74 -2.02
C ASP A 2 26.53 -3.04 -1.47
N SER A 3 26.45 -2.95 -0.13
CA SER A 3 25.39 -2.21 0.56
C SER A 3 25.68 -0.71 0.44
N THR A 4 25.70 -0.21 -0.80
CA THR A 4 26.07 1.16 -1.08
C THR A 4 24.94 2.09 -0.64
N ALA A 5 25.15 2.78 0.48
CA ALA A 5 24.24 3.83 0.93
C ALA A 5 24.35 5.05 0.00
N HIS A 6 23.22 5.56 -0.46
CA HIS A 6 23.13 6.71 -1.35
C HIS A 6 22.47 7.88 -0.65
N ARG A 7 22.88 9.11 -0.96
CA ARG A 7 22.32 10.31 -0.36
C ARG A 7 20.85 10.49 -0.79
N ILE A 8 19.96 10.65 0.19
CA ILE A 8 18.57 11.00 -0.09
C ILE A 8 18.53 12.39 -0.73
N PRO A 9 17.76 12.60 -1.81
CA PRO A 9 17.69 13.90 -2.49
C PRO A 9 17.37 15.06 -1.53
N ARG A 10 18.17 16.12 -1.62
CA ARG A 10 18.08 17.34 -0.79
C ARG A 10 18.24 17.12 0.72
N SER A 11 18.79 15.97 1.13
CA SER A 11 18.95 15.60 2.54
C SER A 11 20.42 15.27 2.89
N ARG A 12 20.75 15.33 4.19
CA ARG A 12 22.03 14.82 4.70
C ARG A 12 22.01 13.34 5.06
N TYR A 13 20.84 12.72 5.05
CA TYR A 13 20.64 11.32 5.36
C TYR A 13 20.93 10.45 4.13
N LEU A 14 21.22 9.17 4.36
CA LEU A 14 21.43 8.18 3.30
C LEU A 14 20.32 7.13 3.33
N ALA A 15 20.04 6.50 2.21
CA ALA A 15 19.20 5.32 2.09
C ALA A 15 20.01 4.15 1.50
N THR A 16 19.70 2.93 1.92
CA THR A 16 20.30 1.71 1.34
C THR A 16 19.26 0.95 0.51
N ARG A 17 19.74 0.05 -0.37
CA ARG A 17 18.86 -0.80 -1.19
C ARG A 17 18.06 -1.78 -0.33
N GLU A 18 18.53 -2.07 0.88
CA GLU A 18 17.88 -2.94 1.86
C GLU A 18 16.78 -2.21 2.67
N GLY A 19 16.55 -0.92 2.42
CA GLY A 19 15.50 -0.15 3.08
C GLY A 19 15.91 0.49 4.40
N LEU A 20 17.21 0.62 4.67
CA LEU A 20 17.71 1.31 5.85
C LEU A 20 17.90 2.80 5.55
N ILE A 21 17.55 3.65 6.52
CA ILE A 21 17.85 5.09 6.49
C ILE A 21 18.97 5.37 7.49
N ILE A 22 20.04 6.01 7.04
CA ILE A 22 21.26 6.25 7.83
C ILE A 22 21.39 7.74 8.12
N ALA A 23 21.56 8.08 9.39
CA ALA A 23 21.80 9.43 9.85
C ALA A 23 23.14 9.97 9.34
N PRO A 24 23.35 11.30 9.30
CA PRO A 24 24.65 11.89 8.98
C PRO A 24 25.80 11.41 9.88
N SER A 25 25.48 10.91 11.08
CA SER A 25 26.43 10.29 12.01
C SER A 25 26.85 8.86 11.64
N GLY A 26 26.30 8.29 10.57
CA GLY A 26 26.54 6.90 10.13
C GLY A 26 25.68 5.85 10.84
N ARG A 27 24.82 6.26 11.79
CA ARG A 27 23.94 5.31 12.51
C ARG A 27 22.64 5.05 11.74
N PRO A 28 22.18 3.80 11.64
CA PRO A 28 20.86 3.52 11.10
C PRO A 28 19.78 4.08 12.02
N LEU A 29 18.78 4.74 11.43
CA LEU A 29 17.59 5.19 12.12
C LEU A 29 16.69 3.99 12.42
N LYS A 30 15.94 4.06 13.53
CA LYS A 30 14.93 3.07 13.87
C LYS A 30 13.57 3.52 13.31
N PRO A 31 13.07 2.89 12.24
CA PRO A 31 11.75 3.20 11.73
C PRO A 31 10.65 2.71 12.68
N TRP A 32 9.47 3.30 12.56
CA TRP A 32 8.27 2.93 13.31
C TRP A 32 7.06 2.82 12.38
N ALA A 33 6.14 1.90 12.69
CA ALA A 33 4.86 1.77 11.99
C ALA A 33 3.86 2.75 12.62
N GLY A 34 3.35 3.69 11.82
CA GLY A 34 2.59 4.82 12.35
C GLY A 34 1.08 4.74 12.31
N ASP A 35 0.53 3.69 11.73
CA ASP A 35 -0.90 3.45 11.60
C ASP A 35 -1.17 1.95 11.44
N ARG A 36 -2.44 1.58 11.24
CA ARG A 36 -2.86 0.19 11.03
C ARG A 36 -2.43 -0.39 9.67
N THR A 37 -1.82 0.40 8.79
CA THR A 37 -1.37 -0.04 7.47
C THR A 37 0.03 -0.64 7.50
N GLY A 38 0.80 -0.46 8.58
CA GLY A 38 2.11 -1.10 8.75
C GLY A 38 3.27 -0.42 8.02
N HIS A 39 3.02 0.64 7.25
CA HIS A 39 4.09 1.36 6.54
C HIS A 39 5.07 2.02 7.51
N LEU A 40 6.35 1.71 7.32
CA LEU A 40 7.44 2.24 8.14
C LEU A 40 7.72 3.71 7.84
N ARG A 41 7.98 4.47 8.91
CA ARG A 41 8.28 5.90 8.89
C ARG A 41 9.54 6.22 9.68
N VAL A 42 10.21 7.30 9.26
CA VAL A 42 11.31 7.93 9.97
C VAL A 42 11.10 9.43 10.01
N ASP A 43 11.65 10.09 11.02
CA ASP A 43 11.67 11.55 11.09
C ASP A 43 13.08 12.02 10.65
N ILE A 44 13.14 12.79 9.55
CA ILE A 44 14.37 13.36 8.98
C ILE A 44 14.09 14.81 8.56
N ASP A 45 15.11 15.67 8.62
CA ASP A 45 14.99 17.09 8.19
C ASP A 45 13.76 17.82 8.75
N LEU A 46 13.41 17.55 10.02
CA LEU A 46 12.24 18.07 10.74
C LEU A 46 10.88 17.64 10.18
N GLY A 47 10.86 16.70 9.23
CA GLY A 47 9.67 16.13 8.61
C GLY A 47 9.53 14.63 8.88
N ARG A 48 8.32 14.12 8.69
CA ARG A 48 7.99 12.69 8.77
C ARG A 48 7.90 12.10 7.38
N HIS A 49 8.69 11.08 7.11
CA HIS A 49 8.82 10.47 5.80
C HIS A 49 8.57 8.96 5.85
N PHE A 50 7.98 8.41 4.79
CA PHE A 50 7.86 6.97 4.62
C PHE A 50 9.17 6.37 4.08
N VAL A 51 9.61 5.26 4.66
CA VAL A 51 10.86 4.60 4.27
C VAL A 51 10.85 4.20 2.80
N HIS A 52 9.80 3.51 2.33
CA HIS A 52 9.69 3.10 0.93
C HIS A 52 9.80 4.26 -0.07
N ARG A 53 9.29 5.45 0.27
CA ARG A 53 9.37 6.62 -0.61
C ARG A 53 10.79 7.15 -0.70
N LEU A 54 11.49 7.23 0.43
CA LEU A 54 12.89 7.66 0.47
C LEU A 54 13.77 6.71 -0.33
N VAL A 55 13.54 5.39 -0.20
CA VAL A 55 14.29 4.37 -0.95
C VAL A 55 14.03 4.52 -2.46
N MET A 56 12.78 4.57 -2.89
CA MET A 56 12.43 4.74 -4.31
C MET A 56 12.97 6.05 -4.89
N GLU A 57 12.80 7.16 -4.18
CA GLU A 57 13.29 8.47 -4.63
C GLU A 57 14.82 8.48 -4.78
N THR A 58 15.54 7.78 -3.89
CA THR A 58 17.00 7.73 -3.89
C THR A 58 17.57 6.88 -5.03
N PHE A 59 16.97 5.73 -5.33
CA PHE A 59 17.54 4.76 -6.27
C PHE A 59 16.87 4.71 -7.65
N VAL A 60 15.62 5.16 -7.76
CA VAL A 60 14.84 5.17 -9.01
C VAL A 60 14.63 6.61 -9.49
N GLY A 61 14.44 7.54 -8.57
CA GLY A 61 14.19 8.95 -8.85
C GLY A 61 12.79 9.40 -8.44
N PRO A 62 12.38 10.63 -8.79
CA PRO A 62 11.12 11.21 -8.30
C PRO A 62 9.91 10.38 -8.75
N CYS A 63 8.90 10.34 -7.87
CA CYS A 63 7.64 9.67 -8.16
C CYS A 63 6.95 10.30 -9.39
N PRO A 64 6.67 9.53 -10.46
CA PRO A 64 5.93 10.04 -11.60
C PRO A 64 4.52 10.51 -11.20
N SER A 65 3.98 11.46 -11.96
CA SER A 65 2.64 11.99 -11.72
C SER A 65 1.58 10.88 -11.81
N GLY A 66 0.65 10.86 -10.85
CA GLY A 66 -0.42 9.87 -10.79
C GLY A 66 0.00 8.49 -10.29
N MET A 67 1.26 8.31 -9.89
CA MET A 67 1.77 7.06 -9.34
C MET A 67 2.00 7.15 -7.83
N GLU A 68 2.10 5.98 -7.22
CA GLU A 68 2.50 5.76 -5.84
C GLU A 68 3.49 4.60 -5.76
N VAL A 69 4.21 4.52 -4.64
CA VAL A 69 5.10 3.39 -4.37
C VAL A 69 4.25 2.21 -3.89
N ARG A 70 4.51 1.05 -4.48
CA ARG A 70 3.85 -0.22 -4.21
C ARG A 70 4.85 -1.23 -3.64
N HIS A 71 4.34 -2.16 -2.84
CA HIS A 71 5.08 -3.31 -2.31
C HIS A 71 4.64 -4.56 -3.06
N LEU A 72 5.55 -5.17 -3.82
CA LEU A 72 5.24 -6.29 -4.72
C LEU A 72 4.84 -7.57 -3.98
N ASN A 73 5.24 -7.71 -2.72
CA ASN A 73 4.84 -8.82 -1.84
C ASN A 73 3.66 -8.51 -0.92
N GLY A 74 3.13 -7.27 -0.95
CA GLY A 74 2.06 -6.83 -0.07
C GLY A 74 2.48 -6.64 1.40
N GLU A 75 3.77 -6.66 1.72
CA GLU A 75 4.30 -6.43 3.08
C GLU A 75 4.83 -4.99 3.24
N PRO A 76 4.11 -4.10 3.94
CA PRO A 76 4.48 -2.67 4.05
C PRO A 76 5.76 -2.40 4.83
N ALA A 77 6.26 -3.40 5.55
CA ALA A 77 7.50 -3.34 6.32
C ALA A 77 8.74 -3.75 5.49
N ASP A 78 8.56 -4.47 4.37
CA ASP A 78 9.65 -4.86 3.48
C ASP A 78 9.98 -3.72 2.50
N ASN A 79 10.86 -2.83 2.92
CA ASN A 79 11.25 -1.64 2.16
C ASN A 79 12.51 -1.86 1.29
N ARG A 80 12.88 -3.12 1.02
CA ARG A 80 13.97 -3.43 0.10
C ARG A 80 13.60 -2.95 -1.30
N LEU A 81 14.53 -2.30 -2.00
CA LEU A 81 14.29 -1.70 -3.32
C LEU A 81 13.75 -2.72 -4.33
N GLU A 82 14.21 -3.98 -4.27
CA GLU A 82 13.74 -5.07 -5.14
C GLU A 82 12.25 -5.42 -4.95
N ASN A 83 11.67 -5.05 -3.80
CA ASN A 83 10.26 -5.25 -3.48
C ASN A 83 9.40 -4.01 -3.78
N LEU A 84 10.01 -2.92 -4.25
CA LEU A 84 9.31 -1.65 -4.46
C LEU A 84 9.19 -1.32 -5.94
N ALA A 85 8.05 -0.76 -6.33
CA ALA A 85 7.83 -0.26 -7.68
C ALA A 85 6.94 0.99 -7.66
N TYR A 86 7.09 1.86 -8.67
CA TYR A 86 6.07 2.86 -8.95
C TYR A 86 4.93 2.23 -9.73
N GLY A 87 3.70 2.57 -9.36
CA GLY A 87 2.53 2.20 -10.14
C GLY A 87 1.34 3.05 -9.80
N THR A 88 0.26 2.85 -10.53
CA THR A 88 -1.01 3.53 -10.33
C THR A 88 -1.74 2.98 -9.11
N ARG A 89 -2.67 3.79 -8.59
CA ARG A 89 -3.57 3.38 -7.52
C ARG A 89 -4.39 2.13 -7.86
N SER A 90 -4.78 1.97 -9.13
CA SER A 90 -5.53 0.79 -9.57
C SER A 90 -4.69 -0.48 -9.46
N GLU A 91 -3.42 -0.41 -9.84
CA GLU A 91 -2.52 -1.56 -9.71
C GLU A 91 -2.23 -1.89 -8.24
N ASN A 92 -2.07 -0.90 -7.37
CA ASN A 92 -1.91 -1.13 -5.93
C ASN A 92 -3.15 -1.82 -5.31
N VAL A 93 -4.35 -1.46 -5.79
CA VAL A 93 -5.59 -2.15 -5.40
C VAL A 93 -5.60 -3.59 -5.89
N LEU A 94 -5.16 -3.85 -7.12
CA LEU A 94 -5.05 -5.20 -7.66
C LEU A 94 -4.06 -6.05 -6.86
N ASP A 95 -2.90 -5.50 -6.48
CA ASP A 95 -1.94 -6.16 -5.59
C ASP A 95 -2.60 -6.50 -4.26
N SER A 96 -3.31 -5.55 -3.66
CA SER A 96 -4.01 -5.77 -2.38
C SER A 96 -5.02 -6.91 -2.48
N VAL A 97 -5.71 -7.03 -3.62
CA VAL A 97 -6.64 -8.15 -3.88
C VAL A 97 -5.88 -9.45 -4.02
N ALA A 98 -4.79 -9.47 -4.80
CA ALA A 98 -3.95 -10.65 -5.02
C ALA A 98 -3.29 -11.16 -3.71
N HIS A 99 -2.88 -10.25 -2.83
CA HIS A 99 -2.29 -10.56 -1.53
C HIS A 99 -3.32 -10.81 -0.43
N GLY A 100 -4.63 -10.72 -0.72
CA GLY A 100 -5.69 -10.92 0.27
C GLY A 100 -5.75 -9.83 1.36
N THR A 101 -5.05 -8.71 1.17
CA THR A 101 -5.04 -7.57 2.11
C THR A 101 -6.10 -6.52 1.78
N TYR A 102 -6.78 -6.65 0.63
CA TYR A 102 -7.86 -5.75 0.23
C TYR A 102 -9.08 -5.89 1.14
N ARG A 103 -9.25 -4.89 2.02
CA ARG A 103 -10.38 -4.81 2.95
C ARG A 103 -11.45 -3.88 2.39
N ASN A 104 -12.48 -4.46 1.77
CA ASN A 104 -13.72 -3.74 1.48
C ASN A 104 -14.82 -4.25 2.40
N ALA A 105 -15.37 -3.38 3.24
CA ALA A 105 -16.48 -3.72 4.13
C ALA A 105 -17.70 -4.26 3.36
N ASN A 106 -17.87 -3.87 2.09
CA ASN A 106 -18.92 -4.42 1.23
C ASN A 106 -18.59 -5.80 0.65
N SER A 107 -17.33 -6.17 0.47
CA SER A 107 -16.98 -7.54 0.02
C SER A 107 -17.14 -8.56 1.14
N ALA A 108 -16.87 -8.17 2.40
CA ALA A 108 -17.03 -9.03 3.57
C ALA A 108 -18.50 -9.31 3.96
N LYS A 109 -19.47 -8.54 3.45
CA LYS A 109 -20.88 -8.77 3.75
C LYS A 109 -21.34 -10.10 3.14
N THR A 110 -21.83 -10.99 4.00
CA THR A 110 -22.49 -12.23 3.59
C THR A 110 -23.99 -12.05 3.32
N HIS A 111 -24.59 -10.97 3.82
CA HIS A 111 -26.02 -10.69 3.67
C HIS A 111 -26.29 -9.23 3.28
N CYS A 112 -27.41 -8.98 2.62
CA CYS A 112 -27.90 -7.64 2.32
C CYS A 112 -28.55 -6.98 3.56
N PRO A 113 -28.89 -5.67 3.55
CA PRO A 113 -29.52 -5.00 4.68
C PRO A 113 -30.86 -5.60 5.14
N ARG A 114 -31.53 -6.37 4.27
CA ARG A 114 -32.76 -7.13 4.59
C ARG A 114 -32.49 -8.57 5.05
N GLY A 115 -31.24 -8.99 5.17
CA GLY A 115 -30.89 -10.33 5.64
C GLY A 115 -30.84 -11.41 4.56
N HIS A 116 -31.11 -11.11 3.28
CA HIS A 116 -30.90 -12.09 2.21
C HIS A 116 -29.41 -12.38 1.97
N GLU A 117 -29.06 -13.65 1.84
CA GLU A 117 -27.69 -14.11 1.60
C GLU A 117 -27.16 -13.66 0.24
N TYR A 118 -25.90 -13.23 0.19
CA TYR A 118 -25.18 -12.89 -1.03
C TYR A 118 -24.48 -14.13 -1.62
N VAL A 119 -25.29 -15.03 -2.16
CA VAL A 119 -24.86 -16.12 -3.05
C VAL A 119 -24.97 -15.71 -4.51
N ASP A 120 -24.26 -16.39 -5.43
CA ASP A 120 -24.25 -16.07 -6.86
C ASP A 120 -25.66 -15.97 -7.47
N SER A 121 -26.57 -16.85 -7.04
CA SER A 121 -27.96 -16.88 -7.50
C SER A 121 -28.79 -15.69 -7.00
N ASN A 122 -28.38 -15.01 -5.93
CA ASN A 122 -29.07 -13.88 -5.34
C ASN A 122 -28.30 -12.56 -5.50
N VAL A 123 -27.20 -12.59 -6.26
CA VAL A 123 -26.36 -11.43 -6.55
C VAL A 123 -26.50 -11.03 -8.01
N TYR A 124 -26.64 -9.72 -8.25
CA TYR A 124 -26.36 -9.12 -9.55
C TYR A 124 -25.49 -7.88 -9.37
N ILE A 125 -24.72 -7.54 -10.41
CA ILE A 125 -23.93 -6.32 -10.47
C ILE A 125 -24.70 -5.29 -11.30
N ASP A 126 -24.96 -4.12 -10.72
CA ASP A 126 -25.63 -3.03 -11.44
C ASP A 126 -24.68 -2.34 -12.44
N PRO A 127 -25.16 -1.51 -13.38
CA PRO A 127 -24.30 -0.78 -14.32
C PRO A 127 -23.26 0.15 -13.65
N ARG A 128 -23.39 0.43 -12.35
CA ARG A 128 -22.43 1.21 -11.56
C ARG A 128 -21.39 0.32 -10.87
N GLY A 129 -21.39 -0.99 -11.14
CA GLY A 129 -20.48 -1.97 -10.57
C GLY A 129 -20.82 -2.39 -9.13
N SER A 130 -21.98 -2.00 -8.59
CA SER A 130 -22.36 -2.33 -7.23
C SER A 130 -23.10 -3.67 -7.15
N ARG A 131 -22.73 -4.50 -6.16
CA ARG A 131 -23.47 -5.72 -5.82
C ARG A 131 -24.85 -5.37 -5.27
N ARG A 132 -25.88 -5.99 -5.83
CA ARG A 132 -27.29 -5.84 -5.43
C ARG A 132 -27.91 -7.21 -5.20
N CYS A 133 -28.86 -7.25 -4.27
CA CYS A 133 -29.62 -8.45 -3.94
C CYS A 133 -30.81 -8.61 -4.90
N ARG A 134 -30.96 -9.80 -5.49
CA ARG A 134 -32.06 -10.12 -6.43
C ARG A 134 -33.40 -10.25 -5.71
N ALA A 135 -33.45 -10.97 -4.59
CA ALA A 135 -34.63 -11.06 -3.72
C ALA A 135 -35.14 -9.67 -3.32
N CYS A 136 -34.21 -8.78 -2.95
CA CYS A 136 -34.53 -7.39 -2.69
C CYS A 136 -35.20 -6.67 -3.88
N LYS A 137 -34.71 -6.90 -5.10
CA LYS A 137 -35.27 -6.34 -6.33
C LYS A 137 -36.65 -6.93 -6.64
N ALA A 138 -36.85 -8.21 -6.31
CA ALA A 138 -38.12 -8.92 -6.47
C ALA A 138 -39.19 -8.52 -5.42
N GLY A 139 -38.82 -7.77 -4.39
CA GLY A 139 -39.74 -7.34 -3.33
C GLY A 139 -39.88 -8.36 -2.20
N GLU A 140 -38.99 -9.34 -2.10
CA GLU A 140 -38.96 -10.31 -1.00
C GLU A 140 -38.59 -9.61 0.32
N GLN A 141 -39.26 -10.02 1.40
CA GLN A 141 -39.10 -9.40 2.73
C GLN A 141 -37.87 -9.94 3.44
#